data_AF-A0AA45TWY2-F1
#
_entry.id   AF-A0AA45TWY2-F1
#
_cell.length_a   1.000
_cell.length_b   1.000
_cell.length_c   1.000
_cell.angle_alpha   90.00
_cell.angle_beta   90.00
_cell.angle_gamma   90.00
#
_symmetry.space_group_name_H-M   'P 1'
#
loop_
_entity.id
_entity.type
_entity.pdbx_description
1 polymer ?
#
loop_
_entity_poly.entity_id
_entity_poly.type
_entity_poly.pdbx_seq_one_letter_code
_entity_poly.pdbx_strand_id
1 'polypeptide(L)'
;MNAPPFSPPPFPDTGNAVRAANAIREGVLAEVRKAVVGQDEPLELMLCGLVAGGHILLEGVPGVAKTLMAKALSRSVGADFKRIQFTPDLMPADILGTSVFDLKSQAFVLARGPIFTDLLLADEINRAPAKTQSALLEAMQERAVSLEGKNLQLSPMFTVFATQNPVESEGTYPLPEAQLDRFLLKIDVGYPAPEEEDAILESVHRGFDAGDLARAGVNAAVTKDDLLQARSALSTVNVEPPVLGYIRKVVAATRSSPNIRLGAGPRAGVHLLLASKALAVLRGRDFVTPDDVRFLVGPVLRHRLLLSPDAELDGATPADVLREVVQGVEVPR
;
A
#
# COMPACT_ATOMS: atom_id res chain seq x y z
N MET A 1 -12.99 -41.55 5.06
CA MET A 1 -11.89 -41.35 4.10
C MET A 1 -11.01 -40.25 4.66
N ASN A 2 -9.86 -40.62 5.23
CA ASN A 2 -8.92 -39.67 5.83
C ASN A 2 -8.14 -38.99 4.71
N ALA A 3 -8.30 -37.67 4.56
CA ALA A 3 -7.42 -36.87 3.72
C ALA A 3 -5.99 -36.93 4.28
N PRO A 4 -4.95 -37.03 3.42
CA PRO A 4 -3.58 -37.08 3.90
C PRO A 4 -3.17 -35.75 4.55
N PRO A 5 -2.29 -35.77 5.58
CA PRO A 5 -1.75 -34.56 6.14
C PRO A 5 -0.92 -33.83 5.08
N PHE A 6 -1.29 -32.58 4.80
CA PHE A 6 -0.51 -31.66 3.98
C PHE A 6 0.87 -31.52 4.62
N SER A 7 1.88 -32.15 4.01
CA SER A 7 3.27 -31.98 4.41
C SER A 7 3.83 -30.82 3.57
N PRO A 8 4.14 -29.66 4.17
CA PRO A 8 4.73 -28.56 3.41
C PRO A 8 6.09 -29.00 2.84
N PRO A 9 6.48 -28.52 1.65
CA PRO A 9 7.80 -28.79 1.09
C PRO A 9 8.90 -28.30 2.05
N PRO A 10 10.12 -28.89 1.99
CA PRO A 10 11.23 -28.46 2.83
C PRO A 10 11.48 -26.96 2.68
N PHE A 11 11.67 -26.29 3.81
CA PHE A 11 11.89 -24.85 3.88
C PHE A 11 13.09 -24.47 2.99
N PRO A 12 12.95 -23.51 2.05
CA PRO A 12 14.12 -22.92 1.40
C PRO A 12 14.96 -22.20 2.47
N ASP A 13 16.25 -22.00 2.20
CA ASP A 13 17.19 -21.32 3.11
C ASP A 13 16.72 -19.89 3.43
N THR A 14 15.89 -19.78 4.47
CA THR A 14 15.21 -18.57 4.95
C THR A 14 16.19 -17.46 5.27
N GLY A 15 17.38 -17.83 5.76
CA GLY A 15 18.44 -16.88 6.10
C GLY A 15 18.92 -16.10 4.88
N ASN A 16 18.95 -16.70 3.69
CA ASN A 16 19.36 -16.00 2.48
C ASN A 16 18.29 -15.03 1.99
N ALA A 17 17.03 -15.45 1.99
CA ALA A 17 15.91 -14.61 1.55
C ALA A 17 15.69 -13.40 2.45
N VAL A 18 15.86 -13.55 3.77
CA VAL A 18 15.72 -12.46 4.75
C VAL A 18 16.85 -11.44 4.62
N ARG A 19 18.09 -11.90 4.43
CA ARG A 19 19.23 -11.01 4.14
C ARG A 19 19.02 -10.25 2.83
N ALA A 20 18.55 -10.94 1.79
CA ALA A 20 18.23 -10.31 0.51
C ALA A 20 17.16 -9.23 0.67
N ALA A 21 16.07 -9.51 1.37
CA ALA A 21 15.01 -8.52 1.58
C ALA A 21 15.43 -7.32 2.42
N ASN A 22 16.29 -7.51 3.42
CA ASN A 22 16.86 -6.41 4.16
C ASN A 22 17.79 -5.55 3.28
N ALA A 23 18.61 -6.16 2.44
CA ALA A 23 19.43 -5.45 1.46
C ALA A 23 18.58 -4.68 0.44
N ILE A 24 17.46 -5.27 0.00
CA ILE A 24 16.45 -4.59 -0.84
C ILE A 24 15.95 -3.33 -0.12
N ARG A 25 15.57 -3.43 1.16
CA ARG A 25 15.11 -2.28 1.94
C ARG A 25 16.15 -1.17 1.98
N GLU A 26 17.37 -1.49 2.40
CA GLU A 26 18.44 -0.49 2.53
C GLU A 26 18.76 0.17 1.19
N GLY A 27 18.89 -0.63 0.13
CA GLY A 27 19.19 -0.13 -1.21
C GLY A 27 18.08 0.78 -1.74
N VAL A 28 16.82 0.35 -1.64
CA VAL A 28 15.67 1.13 -2.11
C VAL A 28 15.51 2.42 -1.31
N LEU A 29 15.59 2.38 0.02
CA LEU A 29 15.47 3.59 0.83
C LEU A 29 16.64 4.55 0.59
N ALA A 30 17.86 4.05 0.39
CA ALA A 30 19.01 4.88 0.04
C ALA A 30 18.82 5.61 -1.30
N GLU A 31 18.25 4.94 -2.31
CA GLU A 31 17.95 5.56 -3.60
C GLU A 31 16.82 6.59 -3.49
N VAL A 32 15.74 6.28 -2.77
CA VAL A 32 14.62 7.22 -2.59
C VAL A 32 15.04 8.48 -1.82
N ARG A 33 15.88 8.35 -0.80
CA ARG A 33 16.39 9.47 0.01
C ARG A 33 17.21 10.50 -0.77
N LYS A 34 17.66 10.17 -1.99
CA LYS A 34 18.32 11.14 -2.88
C LYS A 34 17.34 12.19 -3.42
N ALA A 35 16.04 11.86 -3.45
CA ALA A 35 15.01 12.75 -3.97
C ALA A 35 13.94 13.15 -2.95
N VAL A 36 13.69 12.31 -1.95
CA VAL A 36 12.72 12.57 -0.88
C VAL A 36 13.48 12.85 0.41
N VAL A 37 13.26 14.03 0.98
CA VAL A 37 13.79 14.40 2.29
C VAL A 37 12.75 14.06 3.35
N GLY A 38 13.17 13.39 4.42
CA GLY A 38 12.28 12.90 5.46
C GLY A 38 11.38 11.75 5.00
N GLN A 39 10.25 11.58 5.70
CA GLN A 39 9.20 10.59 5.35
C GLN A 39 9.69 9.12 5.39
N ASP A 40 10.66 8.79 6.24
CA ASP A 40 11.23 7.44 6.36
C ASP A 40 10.17 6.38 6.70
N GLU A 41 9.28 6.66 7.65
CA GLU A 41 8.22 5.73 8.05
C GLU A 41 7.21 5.49 6.90
N PRO A 42 6.63 6.51 6.25
CA PRO A 42 5.80 6.31 5.08
C PRO A 42 6.49 5.53 3.95
N LEU A 43 7.77 5.75 3.70
CA LEU A 43 8.54 5.00 2.70
C LEU A 43 8.74 3.53 3.09
N GLU A 44 9.05 3.24 4.37
CA GLU A 44 9.15 1.87 4.88
C GLU A 44 7.79 1.15 4.77
N LEU A 45 6.69 1.83 5.11
CA LEU A 45 5.33 1.30 4.97
C LEU A 45 4.94 1.06 3.51
N MET A 46 5.32 1.96 2.58
CA MET A 46 5.08 1.77 1.16
C MET A 46 5.82 0.55 0.60
N LEU A 47 7.09 0.37 0.98
CA LEU A 47 7.86 -0.81 0.59
C LEU A 47 7.30 -2.09 1.24
N CYS A 48 6.87 -2.01 2.50
CA CYS A 48 6.19 -3.09 3.20
C CYS A 48 4.93 -3.53 2.46
N GLY A 49 4.07 -2.60 2.05
CA GLY A 49 2.87 -2.91 1.30
C GLY A 49 3.16 -3.52 -0.08
N LEU A 50 4.19 -3.02 -0.77
CA LEU A 50 4.66 -3.55 -2.04
C LEU A 50 5.13 -5.02 -1.94
N VAL A 51 5.96 -5.33 -0.94
CA VAL A 51 6.46 -6.70 -0.68
C VAL A 51 5.31 -7.60 -0.23
N ALA A 52 4.41 -7.12 0.62
CA ALA A 52 3.20 -7.84 1.01
C ALA A 52 2.21 -8.07 -0.15
N GLY A 53 2.41 -7.41 -1.30
CA GLY A 53 1.53 -7.52 -2.47
C GLY A 53 0.18 -6.85 -2.27
N GLY A 54 0.13 -5.81 -1.43
CA GLY A 54 -1.09 -5.05 -1.16
C GLY A 54 -1.08 -3.67 -1.79
N HIS A 55 -2.27 -3.14 -2.06
CA HIS A 55 -2.45 -1.77 -2.51
C HIS A 55 -2.39 -0.80 -1.32
N ILE A 56 -1.95 0.42 -1.55
CA ILE A 56 -1.67 1.42 -0.52
C ILE A 56 -2.45 2.69 -0.81
N LEU A 57 -3.09 3.21 0.22
CA LEU A 57 -3.75 4.51 0.21
C LEU A 57 -2.88 5.52 0.96
N LEU A 58 -2.46 6.58 0.28
CA LEU A 58 -1.70 7.70 0.83
C LEU A 58 -2.65 8.86 1.10
N GLU A 59 -2.91 9.15 2.36
CA GLU A 59 -3.75 10.29 2.76
C GLU A 59 -2.86 11.43 3.26
N GLY A 60 -3.17 12.65 2.86
CA GLY A 60 -2.46 13.83 3.36
C GLY A 60 -2.86 15.07 2.59
N VAL A 61 -2.47 16.24 3.10
CA VAL A 61 -2.72 17.52 2.45
C VAL A 61 -1.92 17.66 1.13
N PRO A 62 -2.28 18.59 0.24
CA PRO A 62 -1.50 18.88 -0.96
C PRO A 62 -0.07 19.30 -0.60
N GLY A 63 0.90 18.96 -1.45
CA GLY A 63 2.30 19.40 -1.30
C GLY A 63 3.20 18.49 -0.45
N VAL A 64 2.69 17.50 0.27
CA VAL A 64 3.48 16.57 1.12
C VAL A 64 4.18 15.44 0.35
N ALA A 65 4.69 15.71 -0.85
CA ALA A 65 5.53 14.80 -1.65
C ALA A 65 4.97 13.38 -1.98
N LYS A 66 3.68 13.06 -1.74
CA LYS A 66 3.08 11.74 -2.03
C LYS A 66 3.39 11.20 -3.43
N THR A 67 3.17 12.03 -4.45
CA THR A 67 3.46 11.69 -5.86
C THR A 67 4.95 11.46 -6.10
N LEU A 68 5.82 12.24 -5.45
CA LEU A 68 7.26 12.10 -5.56
C LEU A 68 7.74 10.80 -4.92
N MET A 69 7.25 10.46 -3.73
CA MET A 69 7.55 9.20 -3.04
C MET A 69 7.19 7.99 -3.89
N ALA A 70 5.99 7.96 -4.47
CA ALA A 70 5.55 6.86 -5.33
C ALA A 70 6.43 6.72 -6.59
N LYS A 71 6.78 7.84 -7.23
CA LYS A 71 7.67 7.84 -8.41
C LYS A 71 9.09 7.39 -8.06
N ALA A 72 9.66 7.93 -6.98
CA ALA A 72 11.01 7.63 -6.53
C ALA A 72 11.13 6.15 -6.13
N LEU A 73 10.16 5.63 -5.36
CA LEU A 73 10.10 4.22 -5.01
C LEU A 73 10.03 3.35 -6.26
N SER A 74 9.13 3.67 -7.20
CA SER A 74 8.93 2.88 -8.43
C SER A 74 10.20 2.80 -9.29
N ARG A 75 10.91 3.93 -9.41
CA ARG A 75 12.20 3.99 -10.09
C ARG A 75 13.28 3.18 -9.37
N SER A 76 13.31 3.25 -8.04
CA SER A 76 14.30 2.56 -7.18
C SER A 76 14.16 1.05 -7.23
N VAL A 77 12.98 0.52 -7.59
CA VAL A 77 12.73 -0.91 -7.74
C VAL A 77 12.71 -1.41 -9.19
N GLY A 78 13.06 -0.53 -10.15
CA GLY A 78 13.08 -0.87 -11.57
C GLY A 78 11.71 -1.31 -12.12
N ALA A 79 10.61 -0.83 -11.55
CA ALA A 79 9.26 -1.20 -11.93
C ALA A 79 8.69 -0.31 -13.04
N ASP A 80 7.83 -0.88 -13.90
CA ASP A 80 7.07 -0.08 -14.86
C ASP A 80 6.05 0.76 -14.09
N PHE A 81 6.12 2.07 -14.30
CA PHE A 81 5.30 3.02 -13.58
C PHE A 81 4.37 3.78 -14.51
N LYS A 82 3.10 3.87 -14.12
CA LYS A 82 2.13 4.77 -14.76
C LYS A 82 1.42 5.59 -13.71
N ARG A 83 0.97 6.78 -14.13
CA ARG A 83 0.24 7.73 -13.30
C ARG A 83 -1.08 8.06 -13.97
N ILE A 84 -2.15 8.09 -13.19
CA ILE A 84 -3.47 8.57 -13.58
C ILE A 84 -3.87 9.64 -12.59
N GLN A 85 -4.31 10.78 -13.11
CA GLN A 85 -4.99 11.80 -12.31
C GLN A 85 -6.48 11.49 -12.33
N PHE A 86 -7.10 11.32 -11.17
CA PHE A 86 -8.54 11.14 -11.08
C PHE A 86 -9.22 12.52 -11.16
N THR A 87 -10.15 12.62 -12.11
CA THR A 87 -10.92 13.83 -12.38
C THR A 87 -12.41 13.46 -12.49
N PRO A 88 -13.34 14.43 -12.33
CA PRO A 88 -14.78 14.15 -12.39
C PRO A 88 -15.28 13.56 -13.72
N ASP A 89 -14.54 13.80 -14.80
CA ASP A 89 -14.82 13.34 -16.16
C ASP A 89 -14.12 12.03 -16.53
N LEU A 90 -13.25 11.49 -15.67
CA LEU A 90 -12.51 10.27 -15.94
C LEU A 90 -13.47 9.08 -16.07
N MET A 91 -13.36 8.34 -17.17
CA MET A 91 -14.21 7.16 -17.44
C MET A 91 -13.48 5.86 -17.10
N PRO A 92 -14.22 4.76 -16.79
CA PRO A 92 -13.61 3.44 -16.59
C PRO A 92 -12.70 3.00 -17.74
N ALA A 93 -13.09 3.31 -18.98
CA ALA A 93 -12.32 2.97 -20.18
C ALA A 93 -10.96 3.67 -20.24
N ASP A 94 -10.80 4.85 -19.63
CA ASP A 94 -9.53 5.58 -19.58
C ASP A 94 -8.52 4.90 -18.63
N ILE A 95 -9.01 4.08 -17.69
CA ILE A 95 -8.19 3.30 -16.75
C ILE A 95 -7.88 1.91 -17.32
N LEU A 96 -8.94 1.22 -17.75
CA LEU A 96 -8.86 -0.17 -18.18
C LEU A 96 -8.33 -0.31 -19.60
N GLY A 97 -8.64 0.65 -20.47
CA GLY A 97 -8.39 0.59 -21.90
C GLY A 97 -9.68 0.39 -22.70
N THR A 98 -9.57 0.58 -24.02
CA THR A 98 -10.69 0.48 -24.95
C THR A 98 -10.24 -0.15 -26.27
N SER A 99 -11.19 -0.62 -27.06
CA SER A 99 -10.95 -1.15 -28.39
C SER A 99 -11.03 -0.03 -29.40
N VAL A 100 -9.95 0.19 -30.15
CA VAL A 100 -9.85 1.24 -31.15
C VAL A 100 -9.76 0.61 -32.52
N PHE A 101 -10.55 1.10 -33.47
CA PHE A 101 -10.46 0.65 -34.86
C PHE A 101 -9.18 1.19 -35.50
N ASP A 102 -8.24 0.30 -35.78
CA ASP A 102 -7.00 0.66 -36.47
C ASP A 102 -7.22 0.59 -37.99
N LEU A 103 -7.17 1.76 -38.64
CA LEU A 103 -7.36 1.91 -40.08
C LEU A 103 -6.34 1.13 -40.92
N LYS A 104 -5.14 0.86 -40.38
CA LYS A 104 -4.10 0.11 -41.09
C LYS A 104 -4.40 -1.38 -41.13
N SER A 105 -4.79 -1.96 -40.00
CA SER A 105 -5.13 -3.37 -39.91
C SER A 105 -6.59 -3.69 -40.25
N GLN A 106 -7.43 -2.65 -40.42
CA GLN A 106 -8.90 -2.76 -40.58
C GLN A 106 -9.54 -3.63 -39.49
N ALA A 107 -8.98 -3.58 -38.28
CA ALA A 107 -9.37 -4.40 -37.16
C ALA A 107 -9.51 -3.56 -35.88
N PHE A 108 -10.34 -4.05 -34.96
CA PHE A 108 -10.38 -3.52 -33.60
C PHE A 108 -9.16 -4.01 -32.83
N VAL A 109 -8.31 -3.07 -32.43
CA VAL A 109 -7.10 -3.31 -31.63
C VAL A 109 -7.34 -2.78 -30.23
N LEU A 110 -7.05 -3.61 -29.23
CA LEU A 110 -7.16 -3.21 -27.84
C LEU A 110 -6.06 -2.20 -27.48
N ALA A 111 -6.44 -0.96 -27.24
CA ALA A 111 -5.61 0.05 -26.60
C ALA A 111 -5.62 -0.18 -25.09
N ARG A 112 -4.55 -0.79 -24.58
CA ARG A 112 -4.38 -1.09 -23.15
C ARG A 112 -4.32 0.21 -22.33
N GLY A 113 -5.13 0.28 -21.28
CA GLY A 113 -5.13 1.40 -20.36
C GLY A 113 -3.87 1.47 -19.47
N PRO A 114 -3.76 2.54 -18.69
CA PRO A 114 -2.67 2.75 -17.72
C PRO A 114 -2.60 1.70 -16.60
N ILE A 115 -3.67 0.92 -16.37
CA ILE A 115 -3.63 -0.15 -15.37
C ILE A 115 -2.67 -1.30 -15.71
N PHE A 116 -2.33 -1.46 -16.99
CA PHE A 116 -1.32 -2.42 -17.44
C PHE A 116 0.09 -1.86 -17.19
N THR A 117 0.55 -2.00 -15.96
CA THR A 117 1.85 -1.56 -15.42
C THR A 117 2.20 -2.39 -14.18
N ASP A 118 3.40 -2.25 -13.63
CA ASP A 118 3.73 -2.85 -12.33
C ASP A 118 3.21 -1.98 -11.17
N LEU A 119 3.50 -0.67 -11.22
CA LEU A 119 3.11 0.27 -10.18
C LEU A 119 2.26 1.38 -10.79
N LEU A 120 1.06 1.56 -10.23
CA LEU A 120 0.11 2.57 -10.66
C LEU A 120 -0.06 3.62 -9.55
N LEU A 121 0.24 4.88 -9.86
CA LEU A 121 -0.17 6.00 -9.03
C LEU A 121 -1.55 6.50 -9.47
N ALA A 122 -2.55 6.35 -8.61
CA ALA A 122 -3.90 6.88 -8.80
C ALA A 122 -4.06 8.13 -7.94
N ASP A 123 -3.73 9.30 -8.50
CA ASP A 123 -3.78 10.56 -7.77
C ASP A 123 -5.22 11.05 -7.58
N GLU A 124 -5.54 11.46 -6.36
CA GLU A 124 -6.84 12.04 -5.96
C GLU A 124 -8.04 11.14 -6.29
N ILE A 125 -7.96 9.86 -5.91
CA ILE A 125 -8.96 8.84 -6.25
C ILE A 125 -10.40 9.25 -5.85
N ASN A 126 -10.55 10.10 -4.83
CA ASN A 126 -11.82 10.68 -4.40
C ASN A 126 -12.41 11.73 -5.35
N ARG A 127 -11.73 12.14 -6.43
CA ARG A 127 -12.28 13.11 -7.41
C ARG A 127 -13.03 12.49 -8.58
N ALA A 128 -12.87 11.19 -8.81
CA ALA A 128 -13.62 10.50 -9.88
C ALA A 128 -14.95 9.92 -9.38
N PRO A 129 -15.95 9.76 -10.25
CA PRO A 129 -17.22 9.14 -9.90
C PRO A 129 -17.06 7.69 -9.40
N ALA A 130 -18.01 7.23 -8.59
CA ALA A 130 -18.00 5.89 -7.99
C ALA A 130 -17.86 4.75 -9.02
N LYS A 131 -18.38 4.92 -10.25
CA LYS A 131 -18.23 3.93 -11.34
C LYS A 131 -16.77 3.76 -11.77
N THR A 132 -16.04 4.86 -11.87
CA THR A 132 -14.62 4.88 -12.27
C THR A 132 -13.73 4.36 -11.15
N GLN A 133 -14.02 4.72 -9.90
CA GLN A 133 -13.38 4.13 -8.73
C GLN A 133 -13.58 2.61 -8.69
N SER A 134 -14.81 2.14 -8.93
CA SER A 134 -15.15 0.70 -8.92
C SER A 134 -14.35 -0.09 -9.96
N ALA A 135 -14.13 0.47 -11.15
CA ALA A 135 -13.34 -0.19 -12.20
C ALA A 135 -11.87 -0.43 -11.77
N LEU A 136 -11.23 0.55 -11.13
CA LEU A 136 -9.89 0.37 -10.58
C LEU A 136 -9.88 -0.65 -9.43
N LEU A 137 -10.85 -0.57 -8.52
CA LEU A 137 -10.93 -1.43 -7.34
C LEU A 137 -11.26 -2.90 -7.68
N GLU A 138 -12.04 -3.13 -8.73
CA GLU A 138 -12.28 -4.47 -9.27
C GLU A 138 -10.99 -5.07 -9.81
N ALA A 139 -10.25 -4.32 -10.61
CA ALA A 139 -8.97 -4.76 -11.15
C ALA A 139 -7.90 -4.98 -10.07
N MET A 140 -7.92 -4.20 -8.98
CA MET A 140 -7.11 -4.45 -7.77
C MET A 140 -7.44 -5.81 -7.14
N GLN A 141 -8.74 -6.13 -7.02
CA GLN A 141 -9.19 -7.35 -6.36
C GLN A 141 -8.97 -8.61 -7.20
N GLU A 142 -9.30 -8.54 -8.49
CA GLU A 142 -9.23 -9.67 -9.42
C GLU A 142 -7.82 -9.88 -9.98
N ARG A 143 -6.94 -8.86 -9.88
CA ARG A 143 -5.62 -8.80 -10.52
C ARG A 143 -5.64 -9.10 -12.02
N ALA A 144 -6.79 -8.87 -12.63
CA ALA A 144 -7.05 -9.05 -14.04
C ALA A 144 -8.18 -8.13 -14.47
N VAL A 145 -8.29 -7.87 -15.76
CA VAL A 145 -9.32 -7.01 -16.33
C VAL A 145 -10.04 -7.77 -17.44
N SER A 146 -11.37 -7.76 -17.39
CA SER A 146 -12.21 -8.30 -18.46
C SER A 146 -12.55 -7.19 -19.46
N LEU A 147 -12.00 -7.28 -20.68
CA LEU A 147 -12.28 -6.36 -21.78
C LEU A 147 -12.75 -7.13 -23.01
N GLU A 148 -13.93 -6.80 -23.52
CA GLU A 148 -14.53 -7.41 -24.73
C GLU A 148 -14.53 -8.96 -24.68
N GLY A 149 -14.87 -9.52 -23.53
CA GLY A 149 -14.89 -10.97 -23.31
C GLY A 149 -13.52 -11.64 -23.16
N LYS A 150 -12.42 -10.87 -23.19
CA LYS A 150 -11.06 -11.36 -22.92
C LYS A 150 -10.67 -11.01 -21.50
N ASN A 151 -10.18 -12.01 -20.77
CA ASN A 151 -9.59 -11.81 -19.45
C ASN A 151 -8.08 -11.55 -19.59
N LEU A 152 -7.63 -10.37 -19.18
CA LEU A 152 -6.25 -9.91 -19.31
C LEU A 152 -5.62 -9.81 -17.92
N GLN A 153 -4.61 -10.63 -17.67
CA GLN A 153 -3.88 -10.63 -16.41
C GLN A 153 -3.04 -9.36 -16.25
N LEU A 154 -3.05 -8.79 -15.05
CA LEU A 154 -2.16 -7.70 -14.69
C LEU A 154 -0.78 -8.25 -14.29
N SER A 155 0.18 -7.34 -14.13
CA SER A 155 1.51 -7.72 -13.64
C SER A 155 1.41 -8.45 -12.30
N PRO A 156 2.24 -9.49 -12.04
CA PRO A 156 2.33 -10.07 -10.71
C PRO A 156 2.78 -9.04 -9.66
N MET A 157 3.43 -7.95 -10.08
CA MET A 157 3.83 -6.82 -9.24
C MET A 157 2.77 -5.72 -9.14
N PHE A 158 1.62 -5.87 -9.83
CA PHE A 158 0.58 -4.84 -9.90
C PHE A 158 0.19 -4.32 -8.51
N THR A 159 0.60 -3.09 -8.23
CA THR A 159 0.35 -2.40 -6.96
C THR A 159 -0.15 -1.00 -7.26
N VAL A 160 -1.15 -0.57 -6.50
CA VAL A 160 -1.76 0.75 -6.65
C VAL A 160 -1.36 1.57 -5.44
N PHE A 161 -0.74 2.72 -5.70
CA PHE A 161 -0.60 3.80 -4.73
C PHE A 161 -1.72 4.80 -5.05
N ALA A 162 -2.80 4.79 -4.29
CA ALA A 162 -3.86 5.77 -4.43
C ALA A 162 -3.57 6.96 -3.50
N THR A 163 -3.83 8.18 -3.94
CA THR A 163 -3.73 9.36 -3.06
C THR A 163 -5.11 9.96 -2.79
N GLN A 164 -5.31 10.48 -1.59
CA GLN A 164 -6.51 11.21 -1.20
C GLN A 164 -6.13 12.47 -0.42
N ASN A 165 -6.86 13.56 -0.70
CA ASN A 165 -6.80 14.79 0.06
C ASN A 165 -8.03 14.85 0.99
N PRO A 166 -7.85 14.83 2.32
CA PRO A 166 -8.98 14.83 3.25
C PRO A 166 -9.69 16.19 3.38
N VAL A 167 -9.09 17.28 2.89
CA VAL A 167 -9.58 18.66 3.10
C VAL A 167 -10.51 19.14 1.97
N GLU A 168 -10.50 18.47 0.81
CA GLU A 168 -11.38 18.84 -0.30
C GLU A 168 -12.79 18.31 -0.08
N SER A 169 -13.73 19.22 0.22
CA SER A 169 -15.15 18.88 0.43
C SER A 169 -16.00 19.06 -0.84
N GLU A 170 -15.57 19.91 -1.79
CA GLU A 170 -16.31 20.19 -3.01
C GLU A 170 -15.88 19.28 -4.16
N GLY A 171 -16.83 18.61 -4.81
CA GLY A 171 -16.57 17.78 -5.98
C GLY A 171 -15.87 16.45 -5.69
N THR A 172 -15.85 16.00 -4.44
CA THR A 172 -15.26 14.71 -4.05
C THR A 172 -16.33 13.65 -3.79
N TYR A 173 -16.03 12.42 -4.18
CA TYR A 173 -16.76 11.19 -3.94
C TYR A 173 -15.96 10.33 -2.96
N PRO A 174 -16.34 10.29 -1.66
CA PRO A 174 -15.63 9.49 -0.68
C PRO A 174 -15.70 8.01 -1.04
N LEU A 175 -14.63 7.27 -0.78
CA LEU A 175 -14.62 5.82 -0.94
C LEU A 175 -15.48 5.19 0.18
N PRO A 176 -16.51 4.39 -0.14
CA PRO A 176 -17.19 3.56 0.84
C PRO A 176 -16.23 2.67 1.62
N GLU A 177 -16.59 2.29 2.84
CA GLU A 177 -15.79 1.48 3.75
C GLU A 177 -15.43 0.12 3.13
N ALA A 178 -16.38 -0.47 2.40
CA ALA A 178 -16.17 -1.71 1.64
C ALA A 178 -15.10 -1.58 0.54
N GLN A 179 -14.87 -0.37 0.04
CA GLN A 179 -13.82 -0.07 -0.94
C GLN A 179 -12.48 0.19 -0.28
N LEU A 180 -12.47 0.95 0.82
CA LEU A 180 -11.27 1.17 1.64
C LEU A 180 -10.66 -0.15 2.12
N ASP A 181 -11.49 -1.15 2.46
CA ASP A 181 -11.01 -2.47 2.91
C ASP A 181 -10.14 -3.21 1.87
N ARG A 182 -10.17 -2.83 0.58
CA ARG A 182 -9.29 -3.39 -0.47
C ARG A 182 -7.84 -2.89 -0.40
N PHE A 183 -7.59 -1.77 0.29
CA PHE A 183 -6.24 -1.27 0.52
C PHE A 183 -5.61 -1.97 1.72
N LEU A 184 -4.43 -2.56 1.55
CA LEU A 184 -3.71 -3.19 2.65
C LEU A 184 -3.39 -2.17 3.74
N LEU A 185 -2.80 -1.04 3.33
CA LEU A 185 -2.37 0.05 4.20
C LEU A 185 -3.05 1.37 3.83
N LYS A 186 -3.44 2.14 4.84
CA LYS A 186 -3.67 3.59 4.75
C LYS A 186 -2.55 4.30 5.51
N ILE A 187 -1.73 5.06 4.79
CA ILE A 187 -0.57 5.77 5.32
C ILE A 187 -0.90 7.25 5.32
N ASP A 188 -0.81 7.87 6.49
CA ASP A 188 -0.97 9.32 6.63
C ASP A 188 0.39 9.98 6.40
N VAL A 189 0.43 10.95 5.49
CA VAL A 189 1.63 11.69 5.12
C VAL A 189 1.44 13.14 5.55
N GLY A 190 2.12 13.48 6.65
CA GLY A 190 2.09 14.81 7.26
C GLY A 190 3.12 15.76 6.64
N TYR A 191 3.10 17.00 7.12
CA TYR A 191 4.16 17.95 6.82
C TYR A 191 5.52 17.43 7.34
N PRO A 192 6.61 17.70 6.61
CA PRO A 192 7.96 17.42 7.10
C PRO A 192 8.24 18.16 8.41
N ALA A 193 9.19 17.66 9.19
CA ALA A 193 9.70 18.41 10.34
C ALA A 193 10.37 19.72 9.87
N PRO A 194 10.46 20.78 10.71
CA PRO A 194 11.09 22.04 10.32
C PRO A 194 12.49 21.87 9.72
N GLU A 195 13.29 20.97 10.29
CA GLU A 195 14.66 20.69 9.82
C GLU A 195 14.67 20.00 8.44
N GLU A 196 13.67 19.15 8.18
CA GLU A 196 13.48 18.50 6.88
C GLU A 196 12.98 19.51 5.84
N GLU A 197 12.11 20.44 6.24
CA GLU A 197 11.60 21.52 5.39
C GLU A 197 12.73 22.48 4.98
N ASP A 198 13.59 22.88 5.92
CA ASP A 198 14.80 23.66 5.64
C ASP A 198 15.70 22.96 4.61
N ALA A 199 15.93 21.65 4.78
CA ALA A 199 16.72 20.86 3.85
C ALA A 199 16.08 20.78 2.44
N ILE A 200 14.75 20.72 2.34
CA ILE A 200 14.03 20.79 1.06
C ILE A 200 14.28 22.14 0.40
N LEU A 201 14.11 23.25 1.14
CA LEU A 201 14.31 24.61 0.63
C LEU A 201 15.75 24.84 0.17
N GLU A 202 16.74 24.38 0.95
CA GLU A 202 18.15 24.44 0.57
C GLU A 202 18.45 23.66 -0.70
N SER A 203 17.89 22.45 -0.84
CA SER A 203 18.08 21.60 -2.01
C SER A 203 17.56 22.29 -3.28
N VAL A 204 16.33 22.82 -3.23
CA VAL A 204 15.72 23.57 -4.34
C VAL A 204 16.51 24.84 -4.64
N HIS A 205 16.97 25.59 -3.63
CA HIS A 205 17.81 26.77 -3.81
C HIS A 205 19.12 26.46 -4.54
N ARG A 206 19.72 25.28 -4.28
CA ARG A 206 20.91 24.78 -4.98
C ARG A 206 20.62 24.23 -6.39
N GLY A 207 19.38 24.35 -6.86
CA GLY A 207 18.97 23.97 -8.22
C GLY A 207 18.59 22.50 -8.37
N PHE A 208 18.27 21.81 -7.27
CA PHE A 208 17.71 20.46 -7.31
C PHE A 208 16.26 20.50 -7.82
N ASP A 209 15.97 19.67 -8.82
CA ASP A 209 14.61 19.46 -9.32
C ASP A 209 14.14 18.06 -8.89
N ALA A 210 13.27 18.02 -7.88
CA ALA A 210 12.69 16.77 -7.38
C ALA A 210 11.83 16.04 -8.45
N GLY A 211 11.34 16.76 -9.46
CA GLY A 211 10.60 16.19 -10.57
C GLY A 211 11.46 15.35 -11.53
N ASP A 212 12.76 15.67 -11.63
CA ASP A 212 13.73 14.95 -12.45
C ASP A 212 14.53 13.95 -11.60
N LEU A 213 13.91 12.79 -11.36
CA LEU A 213 14.53 11.70 -10.60
C LEU A 213 15.83 11.18 -11.23
N ALA A 214 16.04 11.36 -12.54
CA ALA A 214 17.29 10.95 -13.18
C ALA A 214 18.43 11.89 -12.77
N ARG A 215 18.16 13.20 -12.80
CA ARG A 215 19.11 14.21 -12.34
C ARG A 215 19.33 14.17 -10.84
N ALA A 216 18.33 13.76 -10.07
CA ALA A 216 18.47 13.47 -8.65
C ALA A 216 19.36 12.26 -8.33
N GLY A 217 19.78 11.49 -9.36
CA GLY A 217 20.65 10.33 -9.18
C GLY A 217 19.94 9.11 -8.59
N VAL A 218 18.61 9.07 -8.65
CA VAL A 218 17.81 7.91 -8.27
C VAL A 218 17.96 6.85 -9.36
N ASN A 219 18.47 5.69 -9.00
CA ASN A 219 18.63 4.54 -9.90
C ASN A 219 17.89 3.33 -9.35
N ALA A 220 17.70 2.30 -10.18
CA ALA A 220 17.18 1.03 -9.70
C ALA A 220 18.23 0.39 -8.77
N ALA A 221 17.91 0.25 -7.48
CA ALA A 221 18.70 -0.50 -6.51
C ALA A 221 18.48 -2.01 -6.66
N VAL A 222 17.28 -2.39 -7.08
CA VAL A 222 16.82 -3.78 -7.16
C VAL A 222 16.01 -4.01 -8.42
N THR A 223 15.82 -5.28 -8.77
CA THR A 223 14.97 -5.68 -9.89
C THR A 223 13.57 -6.09 -9.44
N LYS A 224 12.65 -6.19 -10.41
CA LYS A 224 11.29 -6.69 -10.18
C LYS A 224 11.30 -8.12 -9.62
N ASP A 225 12.23 -8.96 -10.09
CA ASP A 225 12.36 -10.35 -9.67
C ASP A 225 12.83 -10.47 -8.21
N ASP A 226 13.73 -9.58 -7.77
CA ASP A 226 14.17 -9.53 -6.37
C ASP A 226 13.00 -9.28 -5.41
N LEU A 227 12.09 -8.36 -5.77
CA LEU A 227 10.88 -8.09 -4.99
C LEU A 227 9.89 -9.27 -4.99
N LEU A 228 9.73 -9.96 -6.13
CA LEU A 228 8.89 -11.15 -6.21
C LEU A 228 9.46 -12.30 -5.36
N GLN A 229 10.79 -12.45 -5.33
CA GLN A 229 11.44 -13.41 -4.44
C GLN A 229 11.24 -13.06 -2.96
N ALA A 230 11.40 -11.79 -2.59
CA ALA A 230 11.14 -11.31 -1.24
C ALA A 230 9.67 -11.55 -0.82
N ARG A 231 8.71 -11.34 -1.74
CA ARG A 231 7.30 -11.66 -1.52
C ARG A 231 7.06 -13.15 -1.31
N SER A 232 7.67 -14.01 -2.12
CA SER A 232 7.53 -15.47 -1.95
C SER A 232 8.12 -15.95 -0.62
N ALA A 233 9.19 -15.30 -0.14
CA ALA A 233 9.79 -15.60 1.15
C ALA A 233 8.87 -15.32 2.35
N LEU A 234 7.84 -14.48 2.21
CA LEU A 234 6.87 -14.22 3.30
C LEU A 234 6.16 -15.50 3.80
N SER A 235 5.99 -16.49 2.92
CA SER A 235 5.43 -17.80 3.29
C SER A 235 6.29 -18.56 4.30
N THR A 236 7.58 -18.29 4.32
CA THR A 236 8.59 -18.98 5.14
C THR A 236 8.86 -18.30 6.49
N VAL A 237 8.34 -17.08 6.68
CA VAL A 237 8.48 -16.31 7.93
C VAL A 237 7.71 -16.99 9.05
N ASN A 238 8.42 -17.26 10.14
CA ASN A 238 7.87 -17.85 11.34
C ASN A 238 6.94 -16.86 12.07
N VAL A 239 5.77 -17.34 12.47
CA VAL A 239 4.83 -16.57 13.30
C VAL A 239 4.37 -17.48 14.40
N GLU A 240 4.86 -17.23 15.60
CA GLU A 240 4.56 -18.09 16.73
C GLU A 240 3.07 -17.99 17.13
N PRO A 241 2.48 -19.06 17.66
CA PRO A 241 1.08 -19.06 18.11
C PRO A 241 0.69 -17.90 19.03
N PRO A 242 1.53 -17.42 19.96
CA PRO A 242 1.22 -16.24 20.78
C PRO A 242 1.02 -14.97 19.95
N VAL A 243 1.82 -14.76 18.90
CA VAL A 243 1.72 -13.60 17.99
C VAL A 243 0.44 -13.68 17.14
N LEU A 244 0.10 -14.86 16.63
CA LEU A 244 -1.18 -15.08 15.94
C LEU A 244 -2.37 -14.80 16.89
N GLY A 245 -2.25 -15.25 18.14
CA GLY A 245 -3.21 -14.95 19.20
C GLY A 245 -3.33 -13.45 19.47
N TYR A 246 -2.21 -12.73 19.49
CA TYR A 246 -2.18 -11.28 19.65
C TYR A 246 -2.89 -10.54 18.52
N ILE A 247 -2.60 -10.87 17.26
CA ILE A 247 -3.29 -10.32 16.07
C ILE A 247 -4.81 -10.53 16.20
N ARG A 248 -5.24 -11.75 16.54
CA ARG A 248 -6.66 -12.07 16.75
C ARG A 248 -7.26 -11.21 17.86
N LYS A 249 -6.57 -11.08 19.01
CA LYS A 249 -7.04 -10.30 20.16
C LYS A 249 -7.19 -8.82 19.80
N VAL A 250 -6.22 -8.22 19.12
CA VAL A 250 -6.29 -6.83 18.65
C VAL A 250 -7.49 -6.61 17.75
N VAL A 251 -7.67 -7.45 16.72
CA VAL A 251 -8.81 -7.33 15.80
C VAL A 251 -10.14 -7.55 16.54
N ALA A 252 -10.22 -8.50 17.47
CA ALA A 252 -11.41 -8.72 18.27
C ALA A 252 -11.73 -7.55 19.20
N ALA A 253 -10.71 -6.92 19.80
CA ALA A 253 -10.87 -5.77 20.68
C ALA A 253 -11.49 -4.57 19.96
N THR A 254 -11.21 -4.38 18.66
CA THR A 254 -11.88 -3.34 17.86
C THR A 254 -13.39 -3.58 17.71
N ARG A 255 -13.87 -4.82 17.81
CA ARG A 255 -15.30 -5.16 17.70
C ARG A 255 -16.04 -5.12 19.03
N SER A 256 -15.30 -5.13 20.15
CA SER A 256 -15.87 -5.05 21.49
C SER A 256 -15.75 -3.66 22.12
N SER A 257 -15.07 -2.72 21.46
CA SER A 257 -14.93 -1.34 21.94
C SER A 257 -16.26 -0.59 21.82
N PRO A 258 -16.73 0.10 22.89
CA PRO A 258 -17.95 0.90 22.83
C PRO A 258 -17.83 2.13 21.91
N ASN A 259 -16.59 2.58 21.67
CA ASN A 259 -16.29 3.73 20.80
C ASN A 259 -16.31 3.38 19.31
N ILE A 260 -16.56 2.11 18.96
CA ILE A 260 -16.54 1.60 17.60
C ILE A 260 -17.89 0.96 17.27
N ARG A 261 -18.62 1.55 16.31
CA ARG A 261 -19.88 1.01 15.78
C ARG A 261 -19.66 -0.19 14.88
N LEU A 262 -18.60 -0.17 14.06
CA LEU A 262 -18.21 -1.29 13.21
C LEU A 262 -16.70 -1.52 13.32
N GLY A 263 -16.32 -2.64 13.94
CA GLY A 263 -14.92 -3.03 14.11
C GLY A 263 -14.34 -3.78 12.92
N ALA A 264 -13.03 -4.03 12.97
CA ALA A 264 -12.31 -4.64 11.88
C ALA A 264 -12.71 -6.11 11.65
N GLY A 265 -12.90 -6.50 10.38
CA GLY A 265 -13.27 -7.85 9.98
C GLY A 265 -12.09 -8.84 9.95
N PRO A 266 -12.36 -10.13 9.65
CA PRO A 266 -11.30 -11.16 9.55
C PRO A 266 -10.21 -10.83 8.52
N ARG A 267 -10.56 -10.19 7.40
CA ARG A 267 -9.60 -9.75 6.38
C ARG A 267 -8.54 -8.80 6.96
N ALA A 268 -8.93 -7.94 7.89
CA ALA A 268 -8.01 -7.04 8.57
C ALA A 268 -6.92 -7.80 9.36
N GLY A 269 -7.28 -8.93 9.98
CA GLY A 269 -6.31 -9.80 10.65
C GLY A 269 -5.34 -10.48 9.68
N VAL A 270 -5.84 -10.91 8.51
CA VAL A 270 -4.98 -11.46 7.43
C VAL A 270 -4.01 -10.39 6.92
N HIS A 271 -4.51 -9.18 6.67
CA HIS A 271 -3.71 -8.05 6.24
C HIS A 271 -2.64 -7.66 7.27
N LEU A 272 -3.01 -7.64 8.55
CA LEU A 272 -2.07 -7.35 9.63
C LEU A 272 -0.97 -8.41 9.71
N LEU A 273 -1.32 -9.70 9.55
CA LEU A 273 -0.35 -10.79 9.49
C LEU A 273 0.60 -10.67 8.30
N LEU A 274 0.07 -10.45 7.10
CA LEU A 274 0.88 -10.33 5.87
C LEU A 274 1.82 -9.13 5.92
N ALA A 275 1.31 -7.97 6.36
CA ALA A 275 2.12 -6.78 6.55
C ALA A 275 3.21 -7.00 7.62
N SER A 276 2.87 -7.67 8.73
CA SER A 276 3.85 -7.95 9.81
C SER A 276 4.98 -8.87 9.34
N LYS A 277 4.66 -9.87 8.52
CA LYS A 277 5.65 -10.73 7.87
C LYS A 277 6.56 -9.93 6.93
N ALA A 278 5.98 -9.07 6.10
CA ALA A 278 6.74 -8.23 5.18
C ALA A 278 7.68 -7.27 5.93
N LEU A 279 7.19 -6.63 6.99
CA LEU A 279 7.99 -5.74 7.82
C LEU A 279 9.13 -6.48 8.52
N ALA A 280 8.87 -7.66 9.10
CA ALA A 280 9.90 -8.47 9.75
C ALA A 280 11.04 -8.81 8.78
N VAL A 281 10.70 -9.28 7.58
CA VAL A 281 11.66 -9.66 6.53
C VAL A 281 12.44 -8.46 6.01
N LEU A 282 11.78 -7.33 5.76
CA LEU A 282 12.45 -6.07 5.39
C LEU A 282 13.39 -5.58 6.49
N ARG A 283 13.05 -5.86 7.76
CA ARG A 283 13.90 -5.59 8.94
C ARG A 283 14.94 -6.67 9.22
N GLY A 284 15.13 -7.64 8.31
CA GLY A 284 16.16 -8.67 8.43
C GLY A 284 15.86 -9.76 9.46
N ARG A 285 14.59 -9.96 9.82
CA ARG A 285 14.13 -11.03 10.71
C ARG A 285 13.28 -12.04 9.96
N ASP A 286 13.48 -13.32 10.29
CA ASP A 286 12.71 -14.45 9.77
C ASP A 286 11.53 -14.83 10.68
N PHE A 287 11.26 -14.05 11.72
CA PHE A 287 10.12 -14.19 12.62
C PHE A 287 9.43 -12.86 12.90
N VAL A 288 8.11 -12.91 13.13
CA VAL A 288 7.30 -11.73 13.49
C VAL A 288 7.28 -11.54 15.00
N THR A 289 7.42 -10.29 15.44
CA THR A 289 7.29 -9.89 16.85
C THR A 289 5.97 -9.14 17.11
N PRO A 290 5.52 -9.04 18.38
CA PRO A 290 4.36 -8.22 18.72
C PRO A 290 4.53 -6.74 18.38
N ASP A 291 5.77 -6.22 18.38
CA ASP A 291 6.06 -4.82 18.03
C ASP A 291 5.83 -4.55 16.54
N ASP A 292 6.10 -5.52 15.67
CA ASP A 292 5.75 -5.41 14.24
C ASP A 292 4.25 -5.28 14.05
N VAL A 293 3.49 -6.10 14.79
CA VAL A 293 2.03 -6.06 14.78
C VAL A 293 1.56 -4.69 15.25
N ARG A 294 2.07 -4.19 16.39
CA ARG A 294 1.71 -2.87 16.95
C ARG A 294 1.97 -1.73 15.99
N PHE A 295 3.15 -1.70 15.37
CA PHE A 295 3.53 -0.70 14.38
C PHE A 295 2.54 -0.66 13.20
N LEU A 296 2.04 -1.83 12.77
CA LEU A 296 1.13 -1.95 11.64
C LEU A 296 -0.35 -1.84 12.00
N VAL A 297 -0.73 -1.81 13.29
CA VAL A 297 -2.15 -1.70 13.68
C VAL A 297 -2.77 -0.44 13.11
N GLY A 298 -2.13 0.72 13.27
CA GLY A 298 -2.65 1.98 12.73
C GLY A 298 -2.81 1.92 11.21
N PRO A 299 -1.73 1.71 10.44
CA PRO A 299 -1.78 1.66 8.98
C PRO A 299 -2.74 0.62 8.40
N VAL A 300 -2.94 -0.52 9.08
CA VAL A 300 -3.84 -1.57 8.60
C VAL A 300 -5.28 -1.37 9.09
N LEU A 301 -5.53 -0.96 10.33
CA LEU A 301 -6.89 -1.01 10.88
C LEU A 301 -7.66 0.30 10.76
N ARG A 302 -7.00 1.47 10.69
CA ARG A 302 -7.68 2.79 10.84
C ARG A 302 -8.82 3.03 9.85
N HIS A 303 -8.68 2.59 8.60
CA HIS A 303 -9.67 2.76 7.52
C HIS A 303 -10.71 1.63 7.47
N ARG A 304 -10.69 0.72 8.44
CA ARG A 304 -11.60 -0.42 8.56
C ARG A 304 -12.53 -0.30 9.76
N LEU A 305 -12.50 0.84 10.43
CA LEU A 305 -13.31 1.12 11.60
C LEU A 305 -14.30 2.23 11.29
N LEU A 306 -15.47 2.08 11.87
CA LEU A 306 -16.45 3.15 11.91
C LEU A 306 -16.79 3.43 13.38
N LEU A 307 -16.64 4.68 13.77
CA LEU A 307 -16.80 5.12 15.16
C LEU A 307 -18.27 5.14 15.59
N SER A 308 -18.50 5.09 16.90
CA SER A 308 -19.83 5.36 17.44
C SER A 308 -20.16 6.86 17.31
N PRO A 309 -21.45 7.23 17.18
CA PRO A 309 -21.84 8.63 17.12
C PRO A 309 -21.34 9.44 18.34
N ASP A 310 -21.35 8.82 19.53
CA ASP A 310 -20.86 9.48 20.75
C ASP A 310 -19.36 9.79 20.67
N ALA A 311 -18.55 8.85 20.18
CA ALA A 311 -17.12 9.08 19.99
C ALA A 311 -16.83 10.15 18.92
N GLU A 312 -17.63 10.22 17.85
CA GLU A 312 -17.52 11.28 16.85
C GLU A 312 -17.89 12.65 17.42
N LEU A 313 -18.93 12.73 18.27
CA LEU A 313 -19.34 13.96 18.95
C LEU A 313 -18.28 14.47 19.93
N ASP A 314 -17.57 13.57 20.58
CA ASP A 314 -16.43 13.88 21.45
C ASP A 314 -15.15 14.25 20.67
N GLY A 315 -15.20 14.24 19.34
CA GLY A 315 -14.08 14.59 18.46
C GLY A 315 -12.99 13.52 18.39
N ALA A 316 -13.27 12.28 18.82
CA ALA A 316 -12.31 11.19 18.77
C ALA A 316 -12.04 10.78 17.31
N THR A 317 -10.78 10.49 17.00
CA THR A 317 -10.40 9.95 15.69
C THR A 317 -10.27 8.43 15.72
N PRO A 318 -10.39 7.72 14.58
CA PRO A 318 -10.11 6.28 14.50
C PRO A 318 -8.72 5.92 15.00
N ALA A 319 -7.74 6.82 14.84
CA ALA A 319 -6.38 6.63 15.33
C ALA A 319 -6.30 6.66 16.87
N ASP A 320 -7.04 7.58 17.51
CA ASP A 320 -7.06 7.69 18.97
C ASP A 320 -7.73 6.47 19.61
N VAL A 321 -8.89 6.08 19.08
CA VAL A 321 -9.62 4.89 19.57
C VAL A 321 -8.81 3.62 19.34
N LEU A 322 -8.10 3.49 18.21
CA LEU A 322 -7.20 2.35 17.99
C LEU A 322 -6.05 2.32 19.00
N ARG A 323 -5.47 3.47 19.33
CA ARG A 323 -4.38 3.56 20.31
C ARG A 323 -4.84 3.05 21.67
N GLU A 324 -6.03 3.45 22.12
CA GLU A 324 -6.65 2.98 23.36
C GLU A 324 -6.91 1.46 23.32
N VAL A 325 -7.51 0.96 22.23
CA VAL A 325 -7.80 -0.46 22.05
C VAL A 325 -6.53 -1.30 22.12
N VAL A 326 -5.44 -0.88 21.45
CA VAL A 326 -4.17 -1.62 21.43
C VAL A 326 -3.49 -1.61 22.79
N GLN A 327 -3.56 -0.51 23.55
CA GLN A 327 -3.03 -0.42 24.91
C GLN A 327 -3.72 -1.39 25.87
N GLY A 328 -5.02 -1.64 25.68
CA GLY A 328 -5.79 -2.59 26.49
C GLY A 328 -5.53 -4.07 26.18
N VAL A 329 -4.85 -4.40 25.07
CA VAL A 329 -4.57 -5.79 24.69
C VAL A 329 -3.21 -6.22 25.22
N GLU A 330 -3.22 -7.24 26.09
CA GLU A 330 -2.01 -7.86 26.64
C GLU A 330 -1.08 -8.37 25.53
N VAL A 331 0.18 -7.93 25.59
CA VAL A 331 1.24 -8.36 24.68
C VAL A 331 1.74 -9.73 25.13
N PRO A 332 1.82 -10.71 24.22
CA PRO A 332 2.43 -11.99 24.56
C PRO A 332 3.90 -11.78 24.92
N ARG A 333 4.39 -12.54 25.91
CA ARG A 333 5.80 -12.59 26.27
C ARG A 333 6.57 -13.51 25.34
#